data_AF-A0A0C3PZA7-F1
#
_entry.id   AF-A0A0C3PZA7-F1
#
_cell.length_a   1.000
_cell.length_b   1.000
_cell.length_c   1.000
_cell.angle_alpha   90.00
_cell.angle_beta   90.00
_cell.angle_gamma   90.00
#
_symmetry.space_group_name_H-M   'P 1'
#
loop_
_entity.id
_entity.type
_entity.pdbx_description
1 polymer ?
#
loop_
_entity_poly.entity_id
_entity_poly.type
_entity_poly.pdbx_seq_one_letter_code
_entity_poly.pdbx_strand_id
1 'polypeptide(L)'
;MSGLVHDEEQGGRPQLAGAQHASWSGQLLEQQRICPSAVFQSLNNLRIERTRIRPLGADSSKKGGNADVELAYLSSKETVIDNLESVMLSCVAVKKFRFDDDTVDDRVLARITHEINLLTKLSHFNIVELVGFVEDVKEGIAWMIFPWENNGNLREYLNSMNLEIPERVSLILDVAQGIKYLHNLNPPICHGDLKSVGLIYT
;
A
#
# COMPACT_ATOMS: atom_id res chain seq x y z
N MET A 1 22.18 65.89 -44.46
CA MET A 1 21.82 66.21 -43.07
C MET A 1 21.23 64.95 -42.46
N SER A 2 21.79 64.52 -41.33
CA SER A 2 21.26 63.58 -40.31
C SER A 2 20.68 62.25 -40.82
N GLY A 3 21.36 61.11 -40.66
CA GLY A 3 21.47 60.35 -39.39
C GLY A 3 20.63 59.08 -39.56
N LEU A 4 20.96 57.85 -39.18
CA LEU A 4 21.81 57.21 -38.17
C LEU A 4 22.10 55.77 -38.73
N VAL A 5 23.34 55.25 -38.76
CA VAL A 5 24.01 54.47 -37.67
C VAL A 5 23.28 53.14 -37.38
N HIS A 6 23.87 51.93 -37.36
CA HIS A 6 25.23 51.39 -37.55
C HIS A 6 25.14 49.85 -37.77
N ASP A 7 26.11 49.30 -38.51
CA ASP A 7 27.03 48.17 -38.24
C ASP A 7 26.55 46.90 -37.50
N GLU A 8 26.76 45.74 -38.14
CA GLU A 8 27.82 44.73 -37.84
C GLU A 8 27.41 43.73 -36.76
N GLU A 9 27.36 42.44 -37.11
CA GLU A 9 28.38 41.49 -36.66
C GLU A 9 28.13 40.09 -37.22
N GLN A 10 29.21 39.48 -37.69
CA GLN A 10 29.29 38.07 -38.01
C GLN A 10 29.24 37.26 -36.70
N GLY A 11 28.40 36.23 -36.63
CA GLY A 11 28.30 35.37 -35.44
C GLY A 11 27.92 33.95 -35.83
N GLY A 12 28.83 33.01 -35.57
CA GLY A 12 28.82 31.62 -36.05
C GLY A 12 27.53 30.83 -35.83
N ARG A 13 27.29 29.90 -36.77
CA ARG A 13 26.39 28.75 -36.55
C ARG A 13 26.79 28.05 -35.24
N PRO A 14 25.86 27.82 -34.30
CA PRO A 14 26.15 26.94 -33.19
C PRO A 14 26.23 25.51 -33.71
N GLN A 15 27.43 24.94 -33.72
CA GLN A 15 27.60 23.50 -33.64
C GLN A 15 27.08 23.08 -32.27
N LEU A 16 25.94 22.39 -32.23
CA LEU A 16 25.50 21.70 -31.03
C LEU A 16 26.44 20.52 -30.79
N ALA A 17 27.42 20.78 -29.94
CA ALA A 17 28.35 19.81 -29.40
C ALA A 17 27.61 18.70 -28.65
N GLY A 18 28.00 17.46 -28.95
CA GLY A 18 27.90 16.27 -28.10
C GLY A 18 26.74 16.21 -27.11
N ALA A 19 25.54 15.86 -27.58
CA ALA A 19 24.62 15.13 -26.72
C ALA A 19 25.25 13.75 -26.47
N GLN A 20 25.92 13.61 -25.32
CA GLN A 20 26.32 12.32 -24.81
C GLN A 20 25.08 11.43 -24.83
N HIS A 21 25.14 10.40 -25.67
CA HIS A 21 24.24 9.28 -25.66
C HIS A 21 24.42 8.64 -24.28
N ALA A 22 23.62 9.06 -23.30
CA ALA A 22 23.57 8.40 -22.02
C ALA A 22 23.19 6.96 -22.32
N SER A 23 24.18 6.09 -22.18
CA SER A 23 24.07 4.66 -22.30
C SER A 23 23.17 4.19 -21.17
N TRP A 24 21.86 4.18 -21.39
CA TRP A 24 20.89 3.54 -20.52
C TRP A 24 20.98 2.02 -20.71
N SER A 25 22.17 1.48 -20.48
CA SER A 25 22.44 0.05 -20.43
C SER A 25 22.79 -0.31 -18.99
N GLY A 26 21.91 -1.09 -18.36
CA GLY A 26 22.35 -2.05 -17.34
C GLY A 26 21.91 -1.86 -15.89
N GLN A 27 20.99 -0.95 -15.56
CA GLN A 27 20.27 -1.00 -14.27
C GLN A 27 18.77 -1.07 -14.50
N LEU A 28 18.36 -2.08 -15.26
CA LEU A 28 17.04 -2.67 -15.05
C LEU A 28 17.06 -3.19 -13.62
N LEU A 29 16.21 -2.60 -12.79
CA LEU A 29 15.88 -3.02 -11.43
C LEU A 29 15.99 -4.53 -11.34
N GLU A 30 17.04 -5.00 -10.69
CA GLU A 30 17.07 -6.35 -10.16
C GLU A 30 15.85 -6.39 -9.25
N GLN A 31 14.74 -6.93 -9.78
CA GLN A 31 13.57 -7.24 -8.97
C GLN A 31 14.13 -8.22 -7.95
N GLN A 32 14.49 -7.69 -6.77
CA GLN A 32 15.07 -8.48 -5.71
C GLN A 32 14.18 -9.71 -5.61
N ARG A 33 14.73 -10.90 -5.86
CA ARG A 33 14.00 -12.15 -5.72
C ARG A 33 13.61 -12.22 -4.25
N ILE A 34 12.41 -11.76 -3.93
CA ILE A 34 11.88 -11.81 -2.58
C ILE A 34 11.65 -13.28 -2.30
N CYS A 35 12.36 -13.82 -1.31
CA CYS A 35 12.09 -15.14 -0.78
C CYS A 35 10.95 -15.01 0.25
N PRO A 36 9.74 -15.55 -0.01
CA PRO A 36 8.60 -15.42 0.89
C PRO A 36 8.90 -15.83 2.32
N SER A 37 9.51 -16.99 2.49
CA SER A 37 9.87 -17.55 3.80
C SER A 37 10.79 -16.63 4.60
N ALA A 38 11.81 -16.04 3.98
CA ALA A 38 12.75 -15.16 4.66
C ALA A 38 12.08 -13.87 5.16
N VAL A 39 11.17 -13.31 4.36
CA VAL A 39 10.41 -12.12 4.76
C VAL A 39 9.48 -12.43 5.93
N PHE A 40 8.68 -13.50 5.84
CA PHE A 40 7.76 -13.87 6.92
C PHE A 40 8.50 -14.16 8.23
N GLN A 41 9.66 -14.82 8.15
CA GLN A 41 10.53 -15.03 9.31
C GLN A 41 11.02 -13.70 9.90
N SER A 42 11.43 -12.74 9.08
CA SER A 42 11.88 -11.43 9.54
C SER A 42 10.77 -10.59 10.19
N LEU A 43 9.50 -10.85 9.85
CA LEU A 43 8.32 -10.13 10.32
C LEU A 43 7.51 -10.92 11.36
N ASN A 44 8.16 -11.84 12.09
CA ASN A 44 7.49 -12.71 13.07
C ASN A 44 6.76 -11.93 14.19
N ASN A 45 7.20 -10.71 14.50
CA ASN A 45 6.53 -9.82 15.46
C ASN A 45 5.12 -9.38 15.01
N LEU A 46 4.86 -9.35 13.70
CA LEU A 46 3.58 -8.98 13.10
C LEU A 46 2.70 -10.20 12.77
N ARG A 47 3.19 -11.42 13.02
CA ARG A 47 2.42 -12.64 12.81
C ARG A 47 1.31 -12.75 13.86
N ILE A 48 0.09 -12.93 13.38
CA ILE A 48 -1.11 -13.09 14.20
C ILE A 48 -1.57 -14.54 14.11
N GLU A 49 -1.90 -15.13 15.26
CA GLU A 49 -2.55 -16.45 15.30
C GLU A 49 -3.98 -16.33 14.80
N ARG A 50 -4.35 -17.21 13.86
CA ARG A 50 -5.69 -17.23 13.26
C ARG A 50 -6.81 -17.27 14.31
N THR A 51 -6.60 -17.97 15.42
CA THR A 51 -7.55 -18.11 16.55
C THR A 51 -7.89 -16.78 17.24
N ARG A 52 -7.04 -15.76 17.10
CA ARG A 52 -7.27 -14.42 17.65
C ARG A 52 -8.21 -13.57 16.81
N ILE A 53 -8.56 -14.01 15.59
CA ILE A 53 -9.44 -13.31 14.65
C ILE A 53 -10.82 -13.95 14.67
N ARG A 54 -11.84 -13.17 15.03
CA ARG A 54 -13.23 -13.61 15.15
C ARG A 54 -14.10 -12.86 14.12
N PRO A 55 -14.52 -13.49 13.02
CA PRO A 55 -15.34 -12.85 11.98
C PRO A 55 -16.68 -12.35 12.53
N LEU A 56 -17.17 -11.20 12.05
CA LEU A 56 -18.41 -10.58 12.54
C LEU A 56 -19.69 -11.06 11.82
N GLY A 57 -19.57 -11.97 10.85
CA GLY A 57 -20.71 -12.60 10.14
C GLY A 57 -20.54 -12.62 8.61
N ALA A 58 -21.21 -13.57 7.95
CA ALA A 58 -21.07 -13.86 6.52
C ALA A 58 -21.47 -12.69 5.59
N ASP A 59 -22.37 -11.81 6.04
CA ASP A 59 -22.89 -10.67 5.25
C ASP A 59 -21.93 -9.47 5.19
N SER A 60 -20.81 -9.50 5.92
CA SER A 60 -19.80 -8.42 5.90
C SER A 60 -18.71 -8.60 4.84
N SER A 61 -18.71 -9.73 4.12
CA SER A 61 -17.68 -10.06 3.14
C SER A 61 -17.90 -9.30 1.83
N LYS A 62 -16.93 -8.46 1.47
CA LYS A 62 -16.88 -7.79 0.17
C LYS A 62 -15.91 -8.53 -0.75
N LYS A 63 -16.43 -9.04 -1.86
CA LYS A 63 -15.62 -9.69 -2.89
C LYS A 63 -14.84 -8.65 -3.71
N GLY A 64 -13.51 -8.67 -3.59
CA GLY A 64 -12.59 -7.99 -4.51
C GLY A 64 -12.09 -8.94 -5.60
N GLY A 65 -11.30 -8.41 -6.54
CA GLY A 65 -10.73 -9.18 -7.65
C GLY A 65 -9.89 -10.37 -7.18
N ASN A 66 -8.85 -10.12 -6.37
CA ASN A 66 -7.89 -11.15 -5.93
C ASN A 66 -8.00 -11.51 -4.43
N ALA A 67 -8.91 -10.87 -3.70
CA ALA A 67 -9.06 -11.06 -2.26
C ALA A 67 -10.50 -10.79 -1.81
N ASP A 68 -10.89 -11.41 -0.70
CA ASP A 68 -12.10 -11.08 0.06
C ASP A 68 -11.71 -10.20 1.25
N VAL A 69 -12.47 -9.15 1.53
CA VAL A 69 -12.29 -8.33 2.73
C VAL A 69 -13.47 -8.55 3.65
N GLU A 70 -13.21 -8.93 4.90
CA GLU A 70 -14.24 -9.11 5.93
C GLU A 70 -13.94 -8.29 7.18
N LEU A 71 -15.00 -7.95 7.93
CA LEU A 71 -14.88 -7.35 9.26
C LEU A 71 -14.74 -8.46 10.32
N ALA A 72 -13.78 -8.29 11.23
CA ALA A 72 -13.57 -9.19 12.34
C ALA A 72 -13.17 -8.45 13.62
N TYR A 73 -13.28 -9.12 14.77
CA TYR A 73 -12.60 -8.71 15.99
C TYR A 73 -11.23 -9.36 16.10
N LEU A 74 -10.23 -8.56 16.47
CA LEU A 74 -8.91 -9.04 16.86
C LEU A 74 -8.79 -8.99 18.39
N SER A 75 -8.52 -10.13 19.01
CA SER A 75 -8.17 -10.24 20.43
C SER A 75 -6.73 -9.80 20.67
N SER A 76 -6.50 -8.91 21.63
CA SER A 76 -5.16 -8.62 22.15
C SER A 76 -4.49 -9.90 22.67
N LYS A 77 -3.14 -9.92 22.72
CA LYS A 77 -2.41 -10.95 23.47
C LYS A 77 -2.70 -10.65 24.95
N GLU A 78 -3.23 -11.64 25.68
CA GLU A 78 -3.60 -11.54 27.09
C GLU A 78 -2.68 -10.61 27.87
N THR A 79 -3.24 -9.56 28.45
CA THR A 79 -2.58 -8.86 29.55
C THR A 79 -3.33 -9.26 30.80
N VAL A 80 -2.74 -10.17 31.58
CA VAL A 80 -3.22 -10.48 32.92
C VAL A 80 -3.03 -9.23 33.76
N ILE A 81 -4.10 -8.48 33.97
CA ILE A 81 -4.16 -7.44 34.99
C ILE A 81 -5.22 -7.90 35.98
N ASP A 82 -4.77 -8.38 37.14
CA ASP A 82 -5.55 -8.63 38.36
C ASP A 82 -6.97 -9.18 38.18
N ASN A 83 -7.08 -10.50 37.94
CA ASN A 83 -8.31 -11.31 38.08
C ASN A 83 -9.57 -10.83 37.36
N LEU A 84 -9.47 -9.90 36.41
CA LEU A 84 -10.55 -9.53 35.50
C LEU A 84 -10.02 -9.69 34.07
N GLU A 85 -10.30 -10.84 33.48
CA GLU A 85 -9.92 -11.17 32.10
C GLU A 85 -10.74 -10.31 31.12
N SER A 86 -10.36 -9.05 30.96
CA SER A 86 -10.91 -8.18 29.94
C SER A 86 -10.11 -8.35 28.66
N VAL A 87 -10.59 -9.21 27.78
CA VAL A 87 -10.03 -9.33 26.44
C VAL A 87 -10.32 -8.04 25.69
N MET A 88 -9.30 -7.20 25.49
CA MET A 88 -9.42 -6.04 24.60
C MET A 88 -9.61 -6.55 23.16
N LEU A 89 -10.73 -6.15 22.55
CA LEU A 89 -11.09 -6.44 21.17
C LEU A 89 -10.99 -5.18 20.34
N SER A 90 -10.41 -5.29 19.15
CA SER A 90 -10.39 -4.20 18.16
C SER A 90 -11.08 -4.67 16.88
N CYS A 91 -11.88 -3.80 16.27
CA CYS A 91 -12.44 -4.05 14.94
C CYS A 91 -11.33 -3.94 13.89
N VAL A 92 -11.22 -4.94 13.03
CA VAL A 92 -10.20 -5.02 11.98
C VAL A 92 -10.82 -5.45 10.65
N ALA A 93 -10.20 -4.98 9.56
CA ALA A 93 -10.42 -5.50 8.22
C ALA A 93 -9.46 -6.67 7.97
N VAL A 94 -9.98 -7.83 7.57
CA VAL A 94 -9.19 -9.01 7.22
C VAL A 94 -9.27 -9.19 5.71
N LYS A 95 -8.17 -8.90 5.01
CA LYS A 95 -8.01 -9.11 3.57
C LYS A 95 -7.48 -10.52 3.33
N LYS A 96 -8.34 -11.43 2.89
CA LYS A 96 -8.04 -12.84 2.61
C LYS A 96 -7.72 -13.04 1.15
N PHE A 97 -6.48 -13.44 0.85
CA PHE A 97 -6.09 -13.74 -0.52
C PHE A 97 -6.60 -15.12 -0.96
N ARG A 98 -7.04 -15.23 -2.21
CA ARG A 98 -7.46 -16.51 -2.79
C ARG A 98 -6.27 -17.19 -3.43
N PHE A 99 -6.14 -18.49 -3.19
CA PHE A 99 -5.21 -19.37 -3.86
C PHE A 99 -6.04 -20.27 -4.78
N ASP A 100 -5.66 -20.37 -6.06
CA ASP A 100 -6.28 -21.34 -6.96
C ASP A 100 -5.73 -22.74 -6.63
N ASP A 101 -6.61 -23.73 -6.62
CA ASP A 101 -6.43 -25.07 -6.00
C ASP A 101 -5.28 -25.91 -6.60
N ASP A 102 -4.80 -25.57 -7.80
CA ASP A 102 -3.85 -26.41 -8.55
C ASP A 102 -2.37 -26.11 -8.30
N THR A 103 -2.03 -24.98 -7.66
CA THR A 103 -0.69 -24.69 -7.17
C THR A 103 -0.80 -23.64 -6.07
N VAL A 104 -0.09 -23.79 -4.95
CA VAL A 104 0.34 -22.60 -4.20
C VAL A 104 1.15 -21.78 -5.19
N ASP A 105 0.51 -20.83 -5.87
CA ASP A 105 1.17 -20.07 -6.92
C ASP A 105 2.22 -19.22 -6.20
N ASP A 106 3.48 -19.64 -6.31
CA ASP A 106 4.63 -18.91 -5.79
C ASP A 106 4.57 -17.44 -6.20
N ARG A 107 3.90 -17.11 -7.31
CA ARG A 107 3.65 -15.72 -7.73
C ARG A 107 2.62 -15.00 -6.87
N VAL A 108 1.52 -15.65 -6.48
CA VAL A 108 0.54 -15.08 -5.55
C VAL A 108 1.20 -14.85 -4.20
N LEU A 109 1.94 -15.85 -3.69
CA LEU A 109 2.66 -15.72 -2.43
C LEU A 109 3.73 -14.63 -2.49
N ALA A 110 4.55 -14.59 -3.55
CA ALA A 110 5.55 -13.53 -3.74
C ALA A 110 4.93 -12.14 -3.80
N ARG A 111 3.77 -11.98 -4.45
CA ARG A 111 3.04 -10.71 -4.49
C ARG A 111 2.56 -10.29 -3.10
N ILE A 112 1.98 -11.21 -2.34
CA ILE A 112 1.50 -10.96 -0.97
C ILE A 112 2.67 -10.61 -0.06
N THR A 113 3.77 -11.38 -0.12
CA THR A 113 4.99 -11.10 0.63
C THR A 113 5.56 -9.74 0.29
N HIS A 114 5.61 -9.38 -1.00
CA HIS A 114 6.09 -8.08 -1.43
C HIS A 114 5.24 -6.95 -0.83
N GLU A 115 3.92 -7.08 -0.90
CA GLU A 115 2.97 -6.11 -0.35
C GLU A 115 3.13 -5.97 1.17
N ILE A 116 3.26 -7.08 1.92
CA ILE A 116 3.53 -7.06 3.37
C ILE A 116 4.86 -6.35 3.66
N ASN A 117 5.95 -6.76 3.01
CA ASN A 117 7.27 -6.18 3.21
C ASN A 117 7.34 -4.69 2.85
N LEU A 118 6.49 -4.25 1.92
CA LEU A 118 6.36 -2.85 1.56
C LEU A 118 5.64 -2.09 2.67
N LEU A 119 4.43 -2.53 3.03
CA LEU A 119 3.56 -1.87 3.99
C LEU A 119 4.21 -1.74 5.37
N THR A 120 5.01 -2.71 5.81
CA THR A 120 5.72 -2.64 7.09
C THR A 120 6.83 -1.59 7.16
N LYS A 121 7.23 -1.03 6.01
CA LYS A 121 8.23 0.04 5.92
C LYS A 121 7.60 1.42 5.76
N LEU A 122 6.28 1.47 5.61
CA LEU A 122 5.54 2.72 5.46
C LEU A 122 5.02 3.18 6.81
N SER A 123 5.16 4.48 7.07
CA SER A 123 4.58 5.12 8.25
C SER A 123 4.20 6.54 7.86
N HIS A 124 2.92 6.72 7.59
CA HIS A 124 2.35 8.00 7.18
C HIS A 124 0.87 8.05 7.51
N PHE A 125 0.38 9.20 7.95
CA PHE A 125 -1.01 9.36 8.40
C PHE A 125 -2.04 8.99 7.33
N ASN A 126 -1.79 9.33 6.06
CA ASN A 126 -2.68 9.01 4.93
C ASN A 126 -2.39 7.66 4.26
N ILE A 127 -1.69 6.73 4.94
CA ILE A 127 -1.41 5.37 4.45
C ILE A 127 -1.83 4.38 5.52
N VAL A 128 -2.56 3.33 5.14
CA VAL A 128 -3.01 2.30 6.09
C VAL A 128 -1.82 1.57 6.66
N GLU A 129 -1.78 1.49 7.99
CA GLU A 129 -0.79 0.68 8.68
C GLU A 129 -1.25 -0.78 8.70
N LEU A 130 -0.32 -1.68 8.36
CA LEU A 130 -0.54 -3.11 8.51
C LEU A 130 -0.44 -3.47 10.00
N VAL A 131 -1.56 -3.91 10.58
CA VAL A 131 -1.60 -4.40 11.98
C VAL A 131 -0.85 -5.72 12.11
N GLY A 132 -0.98 -6.58 11.10
CA GLY A 132 -0.28 -7.85 11.05
C GLY A 132 -0.77 -8.75 9.93
N PHE A 133 -0.31 -9.99 9.93
CA PHE A 133 -0.69 -10.99 8.93
C PHE A 133 -0.88 -12.38 9.53
N VAL A 134 -1.69 -13.18 8.85
CA VAL A 134 -1.83 -14.63 9.09
C VAL A 134 -1.31 -15.33 7.84
N GLU A 135 -0.47 -16.33 8.02
CA GLU A 135 0.08 -17.12 6.91
C GLU A 135 0.20 -18.59 7.34
N ASP A 136 -0.37 -19.47 6.51
CA ASP A 136 -0.17 -20.91 6.51
C ASP A 136 -0.15 -21.40 5.05
N VAL A 137 1.06 -21.56 4.51
CA VAL A 137 1.27 -21.92 3.09
C VAL A 137 0.70 -23.29 2.77
N LYS A 138 0.71 -24.23 3.73
CA LYS A 138 0.24 -25.61 3.50
C LYS A 138 -1.27 -25.65 3.29
N GLU A 139 -1.98 -24.81 4.00
CA GLU A 139 -3.44 -24.69 3.96
C GLU A 139 -3.92 -23.63 2.95
N GLY A 140 -3.00 -23.02 2.18
CA GLY A 140 -3.34 -21.95 1.24
C GLY A 140 -3.93 -20.72 1.95
N ILE A 141 -3.43 -20.38 3.14
CA ILE A 141 -3.91 -19.25 3.94
C ILE A 141 -2.88 -18.13 3.89
N ALA A 142 -3.32 -16.96 3.43
CA ALA A 142 -2.59 -15.72 3.61
C ALA A 142 -3.57 -14.57 3.77
N TRP A 143 -3.53 -13.90 4.92
CA TRP A 143 -4.39 -12.77 5.26
C TRP A 143 -3.57 -11.57 5.73
N MET A 144 -3.99 -10.37 5.36
CA MET A 144 -3.51 -9.11 5.95
C MET A 144 -4.58 -8.51 6.84
N ILE A 145 -4.16 -7.92 7.95
CA ILE A 145 -5.02 -7.33 8.96
C ILE A 145 -4.75 -5.83 9.02
N PHE A 146 -5.81 -5.05 8.89
CA PHE A 146 -5.78 -3.59 8.92
C PHE A 146 -6.79 -3.06 9.94
N PRO A 147 -6.68 -1.81 10.40
CA PRO A 147 -7.75 -1.15 11.11
C PRO A 147 -9.04 -1.17 10.28
N TRP A 148 -10.19 -1.35 10.93
CA TRP A 148 -11.46 -1.26 10.23
C TRP A 148 -11.92 0.20 10.14
N GLU A 149 -12.17 0.66 8.91
CA GLU A 149 -12.75 1.97 8.64
C GLU A 149 -14.26 1.88 8.43
N ASN A 150 -15.04 2.48 9.33
CA ASN A 150 -16.50 2.42 9.30
C ASN A 150 -17.13 3.06 8.06
N ASN A 151 -16.40 4.00 7.44
CA ASN A 151 -16.83 4.74 6.26
C ASN A 151 -16.68 3.94 4.95
N GLY A 152 -16.13 2.71 5.03
CA GLY A 152 -15.91 1.86 3.86
C GLY A 152 -14.72 2.34 3.03
N ASN A 153 -14.67 1.97 1.75
CA ASN A 153 -13.64 2.51 0.86
C ASN A 153 -14.04 3.89 0.31
N LEU A 154 -13.06 4.66 -0.19
CA LEU A 154 -13.28 6.02 -0.70
C LEU A 154 -14.41 6.09 -1.74
N ARG A 155 -14.54 5.08 -2.62
CA ARG A 155 -15.62 5.05 -3.61
C ARG A 155 -16.99 4.92 -2.94
N GLU A 156 -17.12 4.06 -1.94
CA GLU A 156 -18.37 3.90 -1.19
C GLU A 156 -18.72 5.17 -0.42
N TYR A 157 -17.74 5.77 0.25
CA TYR A 157 -17.90 7.02 0.98
C TYR A 157 -18.34 8.18 0.09
N LEU A 158 -17.70 8.34 -1.08
CA LEU A 158 -18.08 9.34 -2.08
C LEU A 158 -19.49 9.12 -2.65
N ASN A 159 -19.97 7.87 -2.66
CA ASN A 159 -21.31 7.53 -3.17
C ASN A 159 -22.40 7.59 -2.10
N SER A 160 -22.07 7.36 -0.82
CA SER A 160 -23.02 7.34 0.28
C SER A 160 -23.31 8.74 0.84
N MET A 161 -22.41 9.70 0.62
CA MET A 161 -22.54 11.04 1.15
C MET A 161 -22.64 12.09 0.06
N ASN A 162 -23.52 13.08 0.28
CA ASN A 162 -23.60 14.24 -0.59
C ASN A 162 -22.54 15.27 -0.19
N LEU A 163 -21.27 14.91 -0.42
CA LEU A 163 -20.12 15.72 -0.01
C LEU A 163 -20.11 17.07 -0.72
N GLU A 164 -19.98 18.14 0.05
CA GLU A 164 -19.74 19.47 -0.45
C GLU A 164 -18.32 19.60 -1.04
N ILE A 165 -18.10 20.61 -1.88
CA ILE A 165 -16.80 20.84 -2.52
C ILE A 165 -15.63 20.89 -1.52
N PRO A 166 -15.73 21.58 -0.36
CA PRO A 166 -14.63 21.64 0.60
C PRO A 166 -14.20 20.27 1.13
N GLU A 167 -15.15 19.37 1.39
CA GLU A 167 -14.87 18.03 1.90
C GLU A 167 -14.18 17.18 0.83
N ARG A 168 -14.62 17.28 -0.42
CA ARG A 168 -13.95 16.61 -1.56
C ARG A 168 -12.51 17.09 -1.75
N VAL A 169 -12.27 18.39 -1.57
CA VAL A 169 -10.91 18.95 -1.64
C VAL A 169 -10.05 18.40 -0.52
N SER A 170 -10.57 18.28 0.70
CA SER A 170 -9.85 17.65 1.82
C SER A 170 -9.40 16.23 1.50
N LEU A 171 -10.32 15.40 0.99
CA LEU A 171 -10.01 14.01 0.60
C LEU A 171 -8.91 13.93 -0.46
N ILE A 172 -8.94 14.84 -1.46
CA ILE A 172 -7.91 14.89 -2.51
C ILE A 172 -6.55 15.29 -1.91
N LEU A 173 -6.54 16.23 -0.96
CA LEU A 173 -5.31 16.66 -0.28
C LEU A 173 -4.69 15.52 0.52
N ASP A 174 -5.49 14.74 1.25
CA ASP A 174 -5.02 13.57 2.00
C ASP A 174 -4.40 12.51 1.09
N VAL A 175 -5.07 12.18 -0.02
CA VAL A 175 -4.54 11.25 -1.02
C VAL A 175 -3.24 11.78 -1.62
N ALA A 176 -3.18 13.07 -1.95
CA ALA A 176 -1.97 13.70 -2.51
C ALA A 176 -0.81 13.69 -1.52
N GLN A 177 -1.06 13.87 -0.22
CA GLN A 177 -0.04 13.78 0.82
C GLN A 177 0.52 12.36 0.95
N GLY A 178 -0.35 11.33 0.96
CA GLY A 178 0.08 9.93 0.96
C GLY A 178 0.93 9.57 -0.27
N ILE A 179 0.52 10.00 -1.47
CA ILE A 179 1.30 9.79 -2.71
C ILE A 179 2.63 10.52 -2.65
N LYS A 180 2.65 11.77 -2.18
CA LYS A 180 3.88 12.55 -2.02
C LYS A 180 4.86 11.86 -1.08
N TYR A 181 4.38 11.29 0.02
CA TYR A 181 5.22 10.49 0.91
C TYR A 181 5.86 9.30 0.18
N LEU A 182 5.06 8.51 -0.55
CA LEU A 182 5.56 7.35 -1.31
C LEU A 182 6.63 7.73 -2.34
N HIS A 183 6.45 8.84 -3.03
CA HIS A 183 7.40 9.34 -4.03
C HIS A 183 8.70 9.89 -3.42
N ASN A 184 8.67 10.29 -2.15
CA ASN A 184 9.85 10.80 -1.43
C ASN A 184 10.72 9.69 -0.81
N LEU A 185 10.29 8.43 -0.87
CA LEU A 185 11.08 7.29 -0.42
C LEU A 185 12.24 7.02 -1.38
N ASN A 186 13.24 6.27 -0.91
CA ASN A 186 14.39 5.87 -1.72
C ASN A 186 14.57 4.34 -1.68
N PRO A 187 14.27 3.60 -2.77
CA PRO A 187 13.77 4.11 -4.04
C PRO A 187 12.32 4.63 -3.95
N PRO A 188 11.89 5.56 -4.83
CA PRO A 188 10.51 6.01 -4.88
C PRO A 188 9.55 4.86 -5.15
N ILE A 189 8.43 4.81 -4.43
CA ILE A 189 7.38 3.82 -4.66
C ILE A 189 6.36 4.41 -5.62
N CYS A 190 6.29 3.86 -6.84
CA CYS A 190 5.21 4.16 -7.77
C CYS A 190 4.01 3.26 -7.46
N HIS A 191 2.92 3.85 -6.98
CA HIS A 191 1.78 3.12 -6.43
C HIS A 191 1.09 2.17 -7.45
N GLY A 192 1.03 2.54 -8.74
CA GLY A 192 0.55 1.69 -9.85
C GLY A 192 -0.97 1.36 -9.86
N ASP A 193 -1.57 1.09 -8.71
CA ASP A 193 -3.00 0.92 -8.47
C ASP A 193 -3.31 1.42 -7.05
N LEU A 194 -3.96 2.58 -6.91
CA LEU A 194 -4.26 3.27 -5.63
C LEU A 194 -4.98 2.40 -4.57
N LYS A 195 -5.49 1.22 -4.95
CA LYS A 195 -6.16 0.27 -4.06
C LYS A 195 -5.21 -0.73 -3.37
N SER A 196 -4.01 -0.95 -3.91
CA SER A 196 -3.10 -2.01 -3.41
C SER A 196 -2.30 -1.59 -2.18
N VAL A 197 -1.96 -0.31 -2.02
CA VAL A 197 -1.17 0.21 -0.88
C VAL A 197 -2.08 0.74 0.24
N GLY A 198 -3.41 0.66 0.06
CA GLY A 198 -4.39 0.99 1.10
C GLY A 198 -4.26 2.41 1.62
N LEU A 199 -4.67 3.41 0.85
CA LEU A 199 -4.75 4.78 1.37
C LEU A 199 -5.96 4.91 2.32
N ILE A 200 -5.74 5.47 3.51
CA ILE A 200 -6.82 5.89 4.42
C ILE A 200 -7.15 7.36 4.11
N TYR A 201 -8.44 7.67 4.07
CA TYR A 201 -8.95 9.04 4.06
C TYR A 201 -9.58 9.31 5.43
N THR A 202 -9.22 10.41 6.09
CA THR A 202 -9.76 10.75 7.43
C THR A 202 -10.71 11.93 7.37
#